data_AF-A0A9D5ZNF3-F1
#
_entry.id   AF-A0A9D5ZNF3-F1
#
_cell.length_a   1.000
_cell.length_b   1.000
_cell.length_c   1.000
_cell.angle_alpha   90.00
_cell.angle_beta   90.00
_cell.angle_gamma   90.00
#
_symmetry.space_group_name_H-M   'P 1'
#
loop_
_entity.id
_entity.type
_entity.pdbx_description
1 polymer ?
#
loop_
_entity_poly.entity_id
_entity_poly.type
_entity_poly.pdbx_seq_one_letter_code
_entity_poly.pdbx_strand_id
1 'polypeptide(L)'
;MTFQEKVNTDGKYQTIFAKVVKKHGGRLTSERKTLLHTICNMQGHFEAEDILSALKKQGHQVSLATIYRNLSLIKDAGMIRRVSLTHGDPSRMQFECTWEQQHHDHLTCIDCGKKVEFNYSAIEVLQETLAKEHGFILTGHHLELLGLCPKCQEKSVTPLTDIQTNQIAKIVRLDGGKEIISRLHDFGLYKGHLIRLIRRAPFGGPLLIEEIHSKAQVMIARKSEPPCKAGS
;
A
#
# COMPACT_ATOMS: atom_id res chain seq x y z
N MET A 1 12.38 -5.26 10.01
CA MET A 1 11.77 -3.95 10.33
C MET A 1 12.63 -3.28 11.41
N THR A 2 12.97 -2.01 11.22
CA THR A 2 13.87 -1.26 12.10
C THR A 2 13.11 -0.68 13.30
N PHE A 3 13.83 -0.55 14.41
CA PHE A 3 13.34 -0.16 15.75
C PHE A 3 12.53 1.17 15.78
N GLN A 4 12.69 2.03 14.77
CA GLN A 4 12.04 3.34 14.68
C GLN A 4 10.57 3.28 14.23
N GLU A 5 10.15 2.25 13.48
CA GLU A 5 8.75 2.12 13.02
C GLU A 5 7.80 1.64 14.14
N LYS A 6 8.32 0.87 15.12
CA LYS A 6 7.53 0.38 16.26
C LYS A 6 7.02 1.50 17.19
N VAL A 7 7.75 2.62 17.27
CA VAL A 7 7.45 3.70 18.22
C VAL A 7 6.24 4.54 17.79
N ASN A 8 5.89 4.54 16.48
CA ASN A 8 4.80 5.38 15.97
C ASN A 8 3.42 4.70 16.06
N THR A 9 3.39 3.36 16.06
CA THR A 9 2.17 2.55 16.29
C THR A 9 1.73 2.57 17.75
N ASP A 10 2.67 2.76 18.69
CA ASP A 10 2.44 2.75 20.15
C ASP A 10 1.41 3.78 20.63
N GLY A 11 1.29 4.93 19.97
CA GLY A 11 0.39 6.01 20.40
C GLY A 11 -1.10 5.78 20.07
N LYS A 12 -1.38 5.14 18.93
CA LYS A 12 -2.76 5.01 18.41
C LYS A 12 -3.59 4.01 19.23
N TYR A 13 -3.02 2.84 19.53
CA TYR A 13 -3.74 1.83 20.30
C TYR A 13 -3.86 2.17 21.78
N GLN A 14 -2.84 2.80 22.36
CA GLN A 14 -2.93 3.30 23.73
C GLN A 14 -4.10 4.27 23.88
N THR A 15 -4.38 5.08 22.84
CA THR A 15 -5.52 6.02 22.84
C THR A 15 -6.87 5.30 22.79
N ILE A 16 -7.03 4.28 21.94
CA ILE A 16 -8.28 3.49 21.84
C ILE A 16 -8.53 2.73 23.14
N PHE A 17 -7.49 2.05 23.64
CA PHE A 17 -7.59 1.32 24.90
C PHE A 17 -7.83 2.25 26.09
N ALA A 18 -7.22 3.44 26.12
CA ALA A 18 -7.50 4.46 27.14
C ALA A 18 -8.98 4.86 27.18
N LYS A 19 -9.63 5.03 26.02
CA LYS A 19 -11.07 5.35 25.94
C LYS A 19 -11.92 4.25 26.55
N VAL A 20 -11.62 2.98 26.23
CA VAL A 20 -12.35 1.82 26.76
C VAL A 20 -12.12 1.68 28.27
N VAL A 21 -10.87 1.75 28.71
CA VAL A 21 -10.53 1.70 30.14
C VAL A 21 -11.25 2.80 30.91
N LYS A 22 -11.33 4.03 30.36
CA LYS A 22 -12.08 5.14 30.96
C LYS A 22 -13.59 4.89 30.99
N LYS A 23 -14.16 4.31 29.93
CA LYS A 23 -15.58 3.90 29.87
C LYS A 23 -15.92 2.89 30.97
N HIS A 24 -14.99 2.02 31.33
CA HIS A 24 -15.12 1.06 32.43
C HIS A 24 -14.68 1.62 33.80
N GLY A 25 -14.57 2.95 33.96
CA GLY A 25 -14.23 3.60 35.23
C GLY A 25 -12.77 3.44 35.69
N GLY A 26 -11.89 2.97 34.80
CA GLY A 26 -10.47 2.75 35.10
C GLY A 26 -9.55 3.84 34.56
N ARG A 27 -8.25 3.71 34.89
CA ARG A 27 -7.16 4.53 34.34
C ARG A 27 -6.17 3.68 33.54
N LEU A 28 -5.64 4.21 32.44
CA LEU A 28 -4.54 3.58 31.72
C LEU A 28 -3.24 3.69 32.54
N THR A 29 -2.87 2.61 33.23
CA THR A 29 -1.63 2.50 34.02
C THR A 29 -0.45 2.05 33.15
N SER A 30 0.78 2.19 33.65
CA SER A 30 1.98 1.65 33.00
C SER A 30 1.87 0.13 32.80
N GLU A 31 1.41 -0.60 33.82
CA GLU A 31 1.18 -2.05 33.75
C GLU A 31 0.21 -2.44 32.63
N ARG A 32 -0.86 -1.67 32.47
CA ARG A 32 -1.84 -1.86 31.39
C ARG A 32 -1.24 -1.60 30.01
N LYS A 33 -0.36 -0.61 29.88
CA LYS A 33 0.37 -0.34 28.64
C LYS A 33 1.34 -1.47 28.30
N THR A 34 2.09 -1.95 29.28
CA THR A 34 2.99 -3.10 29.12
C THR A 34 2.21 -4.34 28.68
N LEU A 35 1.16 -4.71 29.42
CA LEU A 35 0.32 -5.87 29.09
C LEU A 35 -0.22 -5.78 27.66
N LEU A 36 -0.75 -4.61 27.30
CA LEU A 36 -1.27 -4.37 25.95
C LEU A 36 -0.16 -4.52 24.89
N HIS A 37 1.00 -3.90 25.10
CA HIS A 37 2.13 -4.02 24.18
C HIS A 37 2.60 -5.47 24.04
N THR A 38 2.68 -6.23 25.13
CA THR A 38 3.05 -7.65 25.09
C THR A 38 2.06 -8.45 24.27
N ILE A 39 0.76 -8.32 24.52
CA ILE A 39 -0.30 -9.01 23.76
C ILE A 39 -0.25 -8.63 22.28
N CYS A 40 -0.06 -7.35 21.96
CA CYS A 40 -0.03 -6.87 20.59
C CYS A 40 1.12 -7.45 19.77
N ASN A 41 2.27 -7.75 20.41
CA ASN A 41 3.43 -8.35 19.75
C ASN A 41 3.39 -9.89 19.69
N MET A 42 2.36 -10.56 20.22
CA MET A 42 2.23 -12.02 20.15
C MET A 42 1.73 -12.45 18.78
N GLN A 43 2.38 -13.45 18.18
CA GLN A 43 2.00 -14.02 16.89
C GLN A 43 1.20 -15.31 17.08
N GLY A 44 0.21 -15.52 16.20
CA GLY A 44 -0.64 -16.71 16.24
C GLY A 44 -1.64 -16.72 17.40
N HIS A 45 -2.05 -17.92 17.80
CA HIS A 45 -2.98 -18.13 18.92
C HIS A 45 -2.24 -18.29 20.23
N PHE A 46 -2.75 -17.68 21.30
CA PHE A 46 -2.15 -17.71 22.63
C PHE A 46 -3.19 -17.79 23.73
N GLU A 47 -2.77 -18.29 24.88
CA GLU A 47 -3.58 -18.42 26.10
C GLU A 47 -3.15 -17.40 27.17
N ALA A 48 -3.92 -17.30 28.26
CA ALA A 48 -3.60 -16.36 29.34
C ALA A 48 -2.25 -16.70 30.02
N GLU A 49 -1.93 -17.99 30.06
CA GLU A 49 -0.69 -18.55 30.57
C GLU A 49 0.52 -18.17 29.71
N ASP A 50 0.35 -18.06 28.40
CA ASP A 50 1.41 -17.62 27.47
C ASP A 50 1.74 -16.14 27.70
N ILE A 51 0.71 -15.31 27.88
CA ILE A 51 0.86 -13.89 28.21
C ILE A 51 1.60 -13.74 29.55
N LEU A 52 1.22 -14.53 30.56
CA LEU A 52 1.89 -14.53 31.85
C LEU A 52 3.37 -14.89 31.73
N SER A 53 3.68 -15.93 30.94
CA SER A 53 5.05 -16.37 30.68
C SER A 53 5.87 -15.27 29.99
N ALA A 54 5.29 -14.60 28.98
CA ALA A 54 5.94 -13.50 28.27
C ALA A 54 6.24 -12.30 29.21
N LEU A 55 5.27 -11.91 30.04
CA LEU A 55 5.46 -10.81 31.00
C LEU A 55 6.51 -11.13 32.07
N LYS A 56 6.55 -12.37 32.56
CA LYS A 56 7.58 -12.81 33.51
C LYS A 56 8.98 -12.75 32.89
N LYS A 57 9.13 -13.15 31.62
CA LYS A 57 10.40 -13.02 30.88
C LYS A 57 10.85 -11.56 30.72
N GLN A 58 9.90 -10.63 30.66
CA GLN A 58 10.15 -9.19 30.61
C GLN A 58 10.37 -8.55 32.00
N GLY A 59 10.38 -9.35 33.09
CA GLY A 59 10.60 -8.85 34.45
C GLY A 59 9.36 -8.28 35.14
N HIS A 60 8.17 -8.44 34.57
CA HIS A 60 6.92 -7.95 35.15
C HIS A 60 6.25 -8.99 36.04
N GLN A 61 5.85 -8.58 37.25
CA GLN A 61 5.06 -9.40 38.17
C GLN A 61 3.58 -9.09 38.03
N VAL A 62 2.85 -9.97 37.33
CA VAL A 62 1.42 -9.85 37.09
C VAL A 62 0.74 -11.18 37.45
N SER A 63 -0.48 -11.14 38.01
CA SER A 63 -1.28 -12.34 38.29
C SER A 63 -2.19 -12.70 37.12
N LEU A 64 -2.57 -13.98 36.98
CA LEU A 64 -3.55 -14.43 35.99
C LEU A 64 -4.87 -13.66 36.10
N ALA A 65 -5.35 -13.39 37.32
CA ALA A 65 -6.56 -12.61 37.55
C ALA A 65 -6.47 -11.17 36.96
N THR A 66 -5.28 -10.56 36.97
CA THR A 66 -5.06 -9.26 36.34
C THR A 66 -5.02 -9.38 34.81
N ILE A 67 -4.48 -10.47 34.26
CA ILE A 67 -4.50 -10.75 32.82
C ILE A 67 -5.96 -10.91 32.35
N TYR A 68 -6.76 -11.76 32.97
CA TYR A 68 -8.17 -11.98 32.58
C TYR A 68 -9.04 -10.71 32.64
N ARG A 69 -8.86 -9.88 33.68
CA ARG A 69 -9.57 -8.59 33.79
C ARG A 69 -9.24 -7.66 32.63
N ASN A 70 -7.97 -7.59 32.23
CA ASN A 70 -7.56 -6.75 31.13
C ASN A 70 -7.84 -7.37 29.76
N LEU A 71 -7.79 -8.70 29.61
CA LEU A 71 -8.21 -9.39 28.38
C LEU A 71 -9.65 -9.02 28.01
N SER A 72 -10.53 -8.91 29.01
CA SER A 72 -11.91 -8.46 28.78
C SER A 72 -11.95 -7.03 28.21
N LEU A 73 -11.18 -6.11 28.78
CA LEU A 73 -11.08 -4.72 28.30
C LEU A 73 -10.41 -4.60 26.93
N ILE A 74 -9.40 -5.42 26.65
CA ILE A 74 -8.67 -5.43 25.37
C ILE A 74 -9.55 -6.03 24.25
N LYS A 75 -10.34 -7.05 24.58
CA LYS A 75 -11.37 -7.59 23.69
C LYS A 75 -12.45 -6.56 23.40
N ASP A 76 -12.94 -5.85 24.43
CA ASP A 76 -13.94 -4.79 24.27
C ASP A 76 -13.37 -3.58 23.48
N ALA A 77 -12.04 -3.42 23.46
CA ALA A 77 -11.34 -2.48 22.60
C ALA A 77 -11.14 -2.98 21.15
N GLY A 78 -11.56 -4.20 20.83
CA GLY A 78 -11.43 -4.80 19.50
C GLY A 78 -10.00 -5.23 19.13
N MET A 79 -9.11 -5.33 20.11
CA MET A 79 -7.68 -5.59 19.88
C MET A 79 -7.30 -7.08 19.95
N ILE A 80 -8.20 -7.92 20.47
CA ILE A 80 -8.10 -9.37 20.44
C ILE A 80 -9.45 -9.98 20.10
N ARG A 81 -9.45 -11.19 19.53
CA ARG A 81 -10.66 -12.03 19.44
C ARG A 81 -10.42 -13.41 20.07
N ARG A 82 -11.51 -14.04 20.51
CA ARG A 82 -11.50 -15.45 20.92
C ARG A 82 -11.51 -16.34 19.68
N VAL A 83 -10.72 -17.39 19.71
CA VAL A 83 -10.68 -18.42 18.66
C VAL A 83 -11.30 -19.69 19.24
N SER A 84 -12.33 -20.21 18.57
CA SER A 84 -12.93 -21.49 18.94
C SER A 84 -12.19 -22.58 18.17
N LEU A 85 -11.50 -23.47 18.88
CA LEU A 85 -10.81 -24.58 18.27
C LEU A 85 -11.83 -25.65 17.86
N THR A 86 -11.93 -25.94 16.57
CA THR A 86 -12.76 -27.03 16.05
C THR A 86 -12.21 -28.42 16.43
N HIS A 87 -10.94 -28.50 16.84
CA HIS A 87 -10.22 -29.75 17.13
C HIS A 87 -9.34 -29.71 18.41
N GLY A 88 -9.65 -28.84 19.37
CA GLY A 88 -8.91 -28.73 20.64
C GLY A 88 -9.78 -28.95 21.87
N ASP A 89 -9.16 -29.02 23.05
CA ASP A 89 -9.88 -29.05 24.33
C ASP A 89 -10.78 -27.79 24.46
N PRO A 90 -12.12 -27.94 24.46
CA PRO A 90 -13.03 -26.81 24.50
C PRO A 90 -12.96 -26.00 25.80
N SER A 91 -12.29 -26.52 26.84
CA SER A 91 -12.03 -25.80 28.09
C SER A 91 -10.94 -24.74 27.97
N ARG A 92 -10.10 -24.79 26.92
CA ARG A 92 -8.99 -23.85 26.71
C ARG A 92 -9.44 -22.66 25.87
N MET A 93 -9.35 -21.46 26.45
CA MET A 93 -9.66 -20.21 25.75
C MET A 93 -8.42 -19.68 25.05
N GLN A 94 -8.39 -19.81 23.73
CA GLN A 94 -7.35 -19.17 22.91
C GLN A 94 -7.81 -17.81 22.41
N PHE A 95 -6.85 -16.89 22.39
CA PHE A 95 -6.99 -15.55 21.87
C PHE A 95 -6.04 -15.38 20.70
N GLU A 96 -6.37 -14.45 19.82
CA GLU A 96 -5.44 -13.92 18.85
C GLU A 96 -5.46 -12.40 18.91
N CYS A 97 -4.30 -11.82 18.67
CA CYS A 97 -4.17 -10.38 18.50
C CYS A 97 -4.74 -10.01 17.15
N THR A 98 -5.83 -9.24 17.15
CA THR A 98 -6.39 -8.62 15.94
C THR A 98 -5.74 -7.27 15.67
N TRP A 99 -5.01 -6.71 16.64
CA TRP A 99 -4.44 -5.38 16.56
C TRP A 99 -3.18 -5.27 15.69
N GLU A 100 -2.55 -6.38 15.29
CA GLU A 100 -1.47 -6.38 14.29
C GLU A 100 -1.65 -7.45 13.19
N GLN A 101 -2.84 -8.03 13.07
CA GLN A 101 -3.38 -8.24 11.72
C GLN A 101 -3.91 -6.88 11.27
N GLN A 102 -2.99 -5.94 11.02
CA GLN A 102 -3.32 -4.60 10.55
C GLN A 102 -4.37 -4.77 9.47
N HIS A 103 -5.53 -4.14 9.59
CA HIS A 103 -6.38 -4.03 8.43
C HIS A 103 -5.53 -3.35 7.35
N HIS A 104 -5.13 -4.11 6.36
CA HIS A 104 -4.28 -3.69 5.26
C HIS A 104 -4.88 -4.22 3.98
N ASP A 105 -4.80 -3.38 2.98
CA ASP A 105 -5.21 -3.69 1.64
C ASP A 105 -4.02 -4.24 0.87
N HIS A 106 -4.32 -4.88 -0.24
CA HIS A 106 -3.30 -5.55 -1.05
C HIS A 106 -3.11 -4.81 -2.36
N LEU A 107 -1.86 -4.63 -2.77
CA LEU A 107 -1.50 -4.36 -4.16
C LEU A 107 -0.84 -5.61 -4.73
N THR A 108 -1.51 -6.26 -5.68
CA THR A 108 -1.09 -7.54 -6.26
C THR A 108 -0.63 -7.38 -7.70
N CYS A 109 0.56 -7.91 -8.00
CA CYS A 109 1.07 -8.01 -9.35
C CYS A 109 0.38 -9.15 -10.12
N ILE A 110 -0.27 -8.84 -11.24
CA ILE A 110 -0.98 -9.84 -12.04
C ILE A 110 -0.07 -10.78 -12.85
N ASP A 111 1.21 -10.42 -13.02
CA ASP A 111 2.19 -11.23 -13.76
C ASP A 111 2.95 -12.20 -12.84
N CYS A 112 3.53 -11.69 -11.75
CA CYS A 112 4.38 -12.49 -10.85
C CYS A 112 3.76 -12.82 -9.49
N GLY A 113 2.54 -12.35 -9.21
CA GLY A 113 1.87 -12.59 -7.93
C GLY A 113 2.48 -11.84 -6.74
N LYS A 114 3.49 -10.98 -6.94
CA LYS A 114 4.07 -10.18 -5.85
C LYS A 114 2.99 -9.32 -5.20
N LYS A 115 2.86 -9.43 -3.89
CA LYS A 115 1.96 -8.62 -3.06
C LYS A 115 2.71 -7.54 -2.31
N VAL A 116 2.06 -6.39 -2.12
CA VAL A 116 2.48 -5.31 -1.23
C VAL A 116 1.30 -5.00 -0.33
N GLU A 117 1.48 -5.11 0.98
CA GLU A 117 0.50 -4.72 1.98
C GLU A 117 0.58 -3.20 2.18
N PHE A 118 -0.57 -2.53 2.25
CA PHE A 118 -0.63 -1.10 2.54
C PHE A 118 -1.82 -0.74 3.44
N ASN A 119 -1.69 0.36 4.17
CA ASN A 119 -2.78 0.98 4.90
C ASN A 119 -2.77 2.47 4.58
N TYR A 120 -3.88 3.00 4.04
CA TYR A 120 -3.95 4.40 3.65
C TYR A 120 -5.17 5.08 4.27
N SER A 121 -4.92 5.90 5.29
CA SER A 121 -5.96 6.52 6.12
C SER A 121 -6.99 7.34 5.34
N ALA A 122 -6.60 7.94 4.20
CA ALA A 122 -7.54 8.70 3.38
C ALA A 122 -8.60 7.81 2.73
N ILE A 123 -8.25 6.58 2.34
CA ILE A 123 -9.20 5.62 1.76
C ILE A 123 -10.19 5.15 2.83
N GLU A 124 -9.72 4.83 4.03
CA GLU A 124 -10.56 4.46 5.17
C GLU A 124 -11.62 5.53 5.47
N VAL A 125 -11.19 6.79 5.56
CA VAL A 125 -12.08 7.93 5.85
C VAL A 125 -13.12 8.11 4.74
N LEU A 126 -12.72 7.94 3.48
CA LEU A 126 -13.65 8.04 2.35
C LEU A 126 -14.70 6.93 2.40
N GLN A 127 -14.32 5.69 2.68
CA GLN A 127 -15.24 4.57 2.81
C GLN A 127 -16.24 4.79 3.96
N GLU A 128 -15.77 5.23 5.13
CA GLU A 128 -16.64 5.57 6.26
C GLU A 128 -17.59 6.72 5.95
N THR A 129 -17.12 7.75 5.24
CA THR A 129 -17.93 8.91 4.87
C THR A 129 -19.04 8.51 3.92
N LEU A 130 -18.71 7.77 2.87
CA LEU A 130 -19.67 7.26 1.90
C LEU A 130 -20.73 6.37 2.57
N ALA A 131 -20.31 5.48 3.47
CA ALA A 131 -21.24 4.65 4.22
C ALA A 131 -22.22 5.49 5.06
N LYS A 132 -21.73 6.53 5.76
CA LYS A 132 -22.57 7.44 6.54
C LYS A 132 -23.55 8.21 5.68
N GLU A 133 -23.10 8.73 4.53
CA GLU A 133 -23.96 9.47 3.59
C GLU A 133 -25.15 8.63 3.10
N HIS A 134 -24.95 7.32 2.95
CA HIS A 134 -25.99 6.40 2.52
C HIS A 134 -26.68 5.66 3.68
N GLY A 135 -26.40 6.02 4.94
CA GLY A 135 -27.04 5.43 6.12
C GLY A 135 -26.61 3.99 6.44
N PHE A 136 -25.47 3.52 5.91
CA PHE A 136 -24.91 2.20 6.22
C PHE A 136 -24.03 2.23 7.48
N ILE A 137 -24.07 1.12 8.22
CA ILE A 137 -23.10 0.81 9.28
C ILE A 137 -22.12 -0.20 8.71
N LEU A 138 -20.86 0.20 8.50
CA LEU A 138 -19.82 -0.70 8.00
C LEU A 138 -19.43 -1.73 9.06
N THR A 139 -19.50 -3.02 8.70
CA THR A 139 -19.01 -4.13 9.52
C THR A 139 -17.62 -4.61 9.08
N GLY A 140 -17.14 -4.14 7.94
CA GLY A 140 -15.84 -4.47 7.37
C GLY A 140 -15.77 -4.11 5.89
N HIS A 141 -14.61 -4.32 5.27
CA HIS A 141 -14.43 -4.19 3.83
C HIS A 141 -13.28 -5.08 3.33
N HIS A 142 -13.15 -5.19 2.02
CA HIS A 142 -12.05 -5.86 1.35
C HIS A 142 -11.61 -5.01 0.16
N LEU A 143 -10.35 -4.53 0.18
CA LEU A 143 -9.79 -3.78 -0.93
C LEU A 143 -8.49 -4.44 -1.41
N GLU A 144 -8.47 -4.70 -2.72
CA GLU A 144 -7.30 -5.19 -3.45
C GLU A 144 -7.14 -4.36 -4.73
N LEU A 145 -5.94 -3.82 -4.92
CA LEU A 145 -5.51 -3.14 -6.12
C LEU A 145 -4.72 -4.13 -6.99
N LEU A 146 -5.04 -4.20 -8.27
CA LEU A 146 -4.37 -5.08 -9.23
C LEU A 146 -3.50 -4.25 -10.18
N GLY A 147 -2.27 -4.69 -10.42
CA GLY A 147 -1.34 -3.97 -11.30
C GLY A 147 -0.11 -4.78 -11.70
N LEU A 148 0.93 -4.10 -12.16
CA LEU A 148 2.24 -4.70 -12.45
C LEU A 148 3.29 -4.16 -11.49
N CYS A 149 4.07 -5.03 -10.85
CA CYS A 149 5.19 -4.59 -10.01
C CYS A 149 6.33 -3.99 -10.86
N PRO A 150 7.22 -3.16 -10.30
CA PRO A 150 8.31 -2.53 -11.06
C PRO A 150 9.15 -3.52 -11.89
N LYS A 151 9.46 -4.69 -11.33
CA LYS A 151 10.21 -5.75 -12.05
C LYS A 151 9.44 -6.32 -13.26
N CYS A 152 8.12 -6.47 -13.15
CA CYS A 152 7.31 -6.98 -14.25
C CYS A 152 7.04 -5.89 -15.30
N GLN A 153 6.94 -4.63 -14.87
CA GLN A 153 6.95 -3.50 -15.79
C GLN A 153 8.24 -3.50 -16.63
N GLU A 154 9.40 -3.74 -16.03
CA GLU A 154 10.69 -3.84 -16.72
C GLU A 154 10.77 -5.02 -17.71
N LYS A 155 10.19 -6.19 -17.38
CA LYS A 155 10.08 -7.30 -18.33
C LYS A 155 9.21 -6.99 -19.54
N SER A 156 8.20 -6.13 -19.35
CA SER A 156 7.35 -5.61 -20.43
C SER A 156 7.94 -4.37 -21.14
N VAL A 157 9.17 -3.95 -20.82
CA VAL A 157 9.84 -2.88 -21.57
C VAL A 157 10.39 -3.46 -22.86
N THR A 158 9.65 -3.23 -23.92
CA THR A 158 10.08 -3.46 -25.28
C THR A 158 10.89 -2.25 -25.77
N PRO A 159 12.09 -2.43 -26.36
CA PRO A 159 12.80 -1.34 -27.01
C PRO A 159 11.90 -0.61 -28.01
N LEU A 160 12.13 0.69 -28.23
CA LEU A 160 11.40 1.47 -29.24
C LEU A 160 11.54 0.84 -30.65
N THR A 161 12.63 0.10 -30.88
CA THR A 161 12.90 -0.69 -32.08
C THR A 161 12.06 -1.96 -32.23
N ASP A 162 11.27 -2.34 -31.23
CA ASP A 162 10.54 -3.60 -31.23
C ASP A 162 9.01 -3.37 -31.12
N ILE A 163 8.59 -2.11 -30.95
CA ILE A 163 7.19 -1.67 -31.01
C ILE A 163 6.67 -1.79 -32.45
N GLN A 164 5.48 -2.38 -32.63
CA GLN A 164 4.85 -2.50 -33.94
C GLN A 164 4.20 -1.17 -34.40
N THR A 165 4.06 -0.99 -35.72
CA THR A 165 3.39 0.19 -36.28
C THR A 165 1.94 0.28 -35.77
N ASN A 166 1.50 1.50 -35.45
CA ASN A 166 0.22 1.83 -34.80
C ASN A 166 0.02 1.30 -33.37
N GLN A 167 1.01 0.61 -32.79
CA GLN A 167 0.96 0.23 -31.38
C GLN A 167 1.19 1.45 -30.48
N ILE A 168 0.37 1.57 -29.44
CA ILE A 168 0.52 2.58 -28.39
C ILE A 168 1.42 2.00 -27.30
N ALA A 169 2.43 2.76 -26.90
CA ALA A 169 3.33 2.40 -25.82
C ALA A 169 3.50 3.56 -24.84
N LYS A 170 3.77 3.24 -23.58
CA LYS A 170 4.11 4.24 -22.55
C LYS A 170 5.62 4.31 -22.40
N ILE A 171 6.19 5.50 -22.39
CA ILE A 171 7.61 5.68 -22.11
C ILE A 171 7.84 5.40 -20.62
N VAL A 172 8.49 4.27 -20.31
CA VAL A 172 8.78 3.86 -18.92
C VAL A 172 10.11 4.44 -18.43
N ARG A 173 11.08 4.58 -19.35
CA ARG A 173 12.41 5.17 -19.12
C ARG A 173 13.03 5.61 -20.45
N LEU A 174 14.00 6.52 -20.36
CA LEU A 174 14.84 6.93 -21.48
C LEU A 174 16.29 6.60 -21.11
N ASP A 175 16.93 5.72 -21.87
CA ASP A 175 18.32 5.33 -21.67
C ASP A 175 19.16 5.82 -22.87
N GLY A 176 20.34 6.39 -22.63
CA GLY A 176 21.22 6.92 -23.67
C GLY A 176 22.22 7.97 -23.18
N GLY A 177 23.05 8.48 -24.08
CA GLY A 177 23.94 9.59 -23.78
C GLY A 177 23.17 10.87 -23.44
N LYS A 178 23.76 11.73 -22.60
CA LYS A 178 23.12 12.98 -22.11
C LYS A 178 22.54 13.84 -23.23
N GLU A 179 23.24 13.95 -24.36
CA GLU A 179 22.80 14.73 -25.53
C GLU A 179 21.53 14.17 -26.18
N ILE A 180 21.42 12.84 -26.30
CA ILE A 180 20.25 12.18 -26.89
C ILE A 180 19.04 12.35 -25.97
N ILE A 181 19.23 12.16 -24.66
CA ILE A 181 18.16 12.35 -23.67
C ILE A 181 17.67 13.80 -23.69
N SER A 182 18.58 14.79 -23.76
CA SER A 182 18.21 16.20 -23.86
C SER A 182 17.35 16.47 -25.10
N ARG A 183 17.75 15.95 -26.27
CA ARG A 183 16.97 16.11 -27.50
C ARG A 183 15.58 15.50 -27.39
N LEU A 184 15.44 14.32 -26.77
CA LEU A 184 14.14 13.70 -26.55
C LEU A 184 13.24 14.56 -25.65
N HIS A 185 13.80 15.16 -24.61
CA HIS A 185 13.07 16.13 -23.78
C HIS A 185 12.67 17.39 -24.57
N ASP A 186 13.54 17.91 -25.46
CA ASP A 186 13.21 19.06 -26.32
C ASP A 186 12.04 18.75 -27.27
N PHE A 187 11.85 17.48 -27.65
CA PHE A 187 10.69 16.99 -28.42
C PHE A 187 9.46 16.68 -27.55
N GLY A 188 9.48 17.01 -26.27
CA GLY A 188 8.36 16.76 -25.35
C GLY A 188 8.23 15.31 -24.91
N LEU A 189 9.21 14.44 -25.18
CA LEU A 189 9.13 13.03 -24.81
C LEU A 189 9.68 12.82 -23.40
N TYR A 190 8.78 12.61 -22.44
CA TYR A 190 9.15 12.34 -21.05
C TYR A 190 8.68 10.97 -20.59
N LYS A 191 9.31 10.47 -19.51
CA LYS A 191 8.81 9.30 -18.78
C LYS A 191 7.34 9.52 -18.40
N GLY A 192 6.49 8.57 -18.75
CA GLY A 192 5.06 8.60 -18.50
C GLY A 192 4.21 8.94 -19.72
N HIS A 193 4.80 9.51 -20.78
CA HIS A 193 4.07 9.89 -21.99
C HIS A 193 3.64 8.67 -22.80
N LEU A 194 2.48 8.77 -23.45
CA LEU A 194 1.97 7.77 -24.38
C LEU A 194 2.37 8.17 -25.80
N ILE A 195 2.95 7.21 -26.50
CA ILE A 195 3.43 7.39 -27.86
C ILE A 195 2.84 6.33 -28.77
N ARG A 196 2.65 6.67 -30.05
CA ARG A 196 2.29 5.73 -31.11
C ARG A 196 3.36 5.76 -32.19
N LEU A 197 3.84 4.60 -32.59
CA LEU A 197 4.75 4.49 -33.72
C LEU A 197 3.96 4.62 -35.03
N ILE A 198 4.10 5.74 -35.73
CA ILE A 198 3.43 5.98 -37.02
C ILE A 198 4.15 5.28 -38.15
N ARG A 199 5.48 5.36 -38.16
CA ARG A 199 6.29 4.79 -39.25
C ARG A 199 7.70 4.46 -38.80
N ARG A 200 8.23 3.37 -39.32
CA ARG A 200 9.64 2.98 -39.20
C ARG A 200 10.32 3.10 -40.55
N ALA A 201 11.42 3.84 -40.61
CA ALA A 201 12.31 3.78 -41.75
C ALA A 201 13.12 2.46 -41.74
N PRO A 202 13.38 1.84 -42.90
CA PRO A 202 14.21 0.64 -42.98
C PRO A 202 15.66 0.92 -42.54
N PHE A 203 16.40 -0.15 -42.19
CA PHE A 203 17.83 -0.12 -41.86
C PHE A 203 18.25 0.80 -40.70
N GLY A 204 17.42 0.89 -39.64
CA GLY A 204 17.74 1.70 -38.47
C GLY A 204 17.61 3.22 -38.68
N GLY A 205 16.87 3.63 -39.72
CA GLY A 205 16.54 5.02 -39.96
C GLY A 205 15.55 5.61 -38.92
N PRO A 206 15.15 6.87 -39.10
CA PRO A 206 14.33 7.59 -38.14
C PRO A 206 12.98 6.93 -37.88
N LEU A 207 12.52 7.02 -36.64
CA LEU A 207 11.19 6.60 -36.21
C LEU A 207 10.28 7.83 -36.17
N LEU A 208 9.12 7.74 -36.82
CA LEU A 208 8.08 8.75 -36.71
C LEU A 208 7.11 8.35 -35.61
N ILE A 209 7.04 9.17 -34.58
CA ILE A 209 6.28 8.90 -33.37
C ILE A 209 5.29 10.06 -33.16
N GLU A 210 4.04 9.71 -32.84
CA GLU A 210 3.01 10.65 -32.44
C GLU A 210 2.84 10.57 -30.91
N GLU A 211 2.88 11.72 -30.24
CA GLU A 211 2.50 11.81 -28.83
C GLU A 211 0.98 11.85 -28.70
N ILE A 212 0.41 10.93 -27.92
CA ILE A 212 -1.02 10.91 -27.65
C ILE A 212 -1.28 11.73 -26.38
N HIS A 213 -1.66 12.99 -26.57
CA HIS A 213 -2.07 13.85 -25.47
C HIS A 213 -3.35 13.30 -24.80
N SER A 214 -3.35 13.16 -23.49
CA SER A 214 -4.55 12.78 -22.72
C SER A 214 -5.57 13.91 -22.61
N LYS A 215 -5.24 15.14 -23.04
CA LYS A 215 -6.13 16.31 -23.27
C LYS A 215 -5.27 17.51 -23.71
N ALA A 216 -5.39 17.95 -24.96
CA ALA A 216 -5.26 19.34 -25.46
C ALA A 216 -4.85 19.37 -26.95
N GLN A 217 -5.48 20.29 -27.70
CA GLN A 217 -5.26 20.53 -29.13
C GLN A 217 -3.85 21.05 -29.41
N VAL A 218 -3.21 20.56 -30.48
CA VAL A 218 -2.03 21.22 -31.06
C VAL A 218 -2.39 21.69 -32.47
N MET A 219 -2.52 23.01 -32.63
CA MET A 219 -2.47 23.66 -33.94
C MET A 219 -1.04 23.64 -34.45
N ILE A 220 -0.81 23.09 -35.64
CA ILE A 220 0.49 23.18 -36.32
C ILE A 220 0.42 24.33 -37.33
N ALA A 221 1.06 25.46 -37.02
CA ALA A 221 1.32 26.50 -38.01
C ALA A 221 2.56 26.12 -38.83
N ARG A 222 2.43 26.07 -40.16
CA ARG A 222 3.58 25.97 -41.07
C ARG A 222 4.32 27.29 -41.11
N LYS A 223 5.63 27.27 -40.89
CA LYS A 223 6.52 28.37 -41.26
C LYS A 223 6.62 28.38 -42.79
N SER A 224 6.18 29.44 -43.44
CA SER A 224 6.39 29.67 -44.87
C SER A 224 7.89 29.86 -45.14
N GLU A 225 8.48 29.02 -45.97
CA GLU A 225 9.82 29.28 -46.52
C GLU A 225 9.73 30.41 -47.57
N PRO A 226 10.70 31.32 -47.65
CA PRO A 226 10.73 32.35 -48.68
C PRO A 226 11.05 31.74 -50.06
N PRO A 227 10.56 32.33 -51.16
CA PRO A 227 10.75 31.76 -52.50
C PRO A 227 12.23 31.75 -52.89
N CYS A 228 12.69 30.61 -53.40
CA CYS A 228 13.96 30.44 -54.09
C CYS A 228 14.18 31.57 -55.09
N LYS A 229 15.25 32.36 -54.92
CA LYS A 229 15.77 33.21 -55.99
C LYS A 229 16.44 32.30 -57.01
N ALA A 230 15.84 32.18 -58.20
CA ALA A 230 16.50 31.64 -59.37
C ALA A 230 17.66 32.57 -59.76
N GLY A 231 18.85 31.99 -59.93
CA GLY A 231 19.99 32.70 -60.50
C GLY A 231 19.83 32.90 -62.00
N SER A 232 20.34 34.04 -62.47
CA SER A 232 20.83 34.28 -63.82
C SER A 232 22.19 34.95 -63.67
#